data_AF-A0A261SL10-F1
#
_entry.id   AF-A0A261SL10-F1
#
_cell.length_a   1.000
_cell.length_b   1.000
_cell.length_c   1.000
_cell.angle_alpha   90.00
_cell.angle_beta   90.00
_cell.angle_gamma   90.00
#
_symmetry.space_group_name_H-M   'P 1'
#
loop_
_entity.id
_entity.type
_entity.pdbx_description
1 polymer ?
#
loop_
_entity_poly.entity_id
_entity_poly.type
_entity_poly.pdbx_seq_one_letter_code
_entity_poly.pdbx_strand_id
1 'polypeptide(L)' 'MDAVNDRAILGEGTPESTWQHGFRCHPTPVNNAADLVRDSRTIHIVAPHPDDEILGCAGIIRQLARPG' A
#
# COMPACT_ATOMS: atom_id res chain seq x y z
N MET A 1 25.94 9.86 8.91
CA MET A 1 24.90 10.50 8.06
C MET A 1 25.13 9.85 6.72
N ASP A 2 24.62 8.62 6.58
CA ASP A 2 24.98 7.67 5.53
C ASP A 2 23.68 6.92 5.20
N ALA A 3 23.22 6.75 3.96
CA ALA A 3 23.93 6.73 2.69
C ALA A 3 23.12 7.47 1.60
N VAL A 4 23.78 8.31 0.80
CA VAL A 4 23.26 8.68 -0.52
C VAL A 4 23.56 7.49 -1.44
N ASN A 5 22.60 6.57 -1.51
CA ASN A 5 22.65 5.49 -2.47
C ASN A 5 22.42 6.08 -3.87
N ASP A 6 23.24 5.70 -4.85
CA ASP A 6 23.15 6.13 -6.25
C ASP A 6 21.95 5.48 -6.97
N ARG A 7 20.80 5.43 -6.30
CA ARG A 7 19.53 4.90 -6.81
C ARG A 7 18.80 6.00 -7.57
N ALA A 8 19.45 6.52 -8.60
CA ALA A 8 18.76 7.37 -9.56
C ALA A 8 17.60 6.57 -10.15
N ILE A 9 16.37 7.04 -9.95
CA ILE A 9 15.20 6.50 -10.65
C ILE A 9 15.33 6.97 -12.10
N LEU A 10 15.64 6.03 -13.00
CA LEU A 10 15.83 6.30 -14.42
C LEU A 10 14.57 5.90 -15.21
N GLY A 11 14.26 6.68 -16.24
CA GLY A 11 13.13 6.47 -17.15
C GLY A 11 11.95 7.41 -16.89
N GLU A 12 11.00 7.42 -17.81
CA GLU A 12 9.82 8.31 -17.79
C GLU A 12 8.74 7.89 -16.77
N GLY A 13 8.97 6.77 -16.06
CA GLY A 13 7.94 6.13 -15.25
C GLY A 13 6.82 5.52 -16.10
N THR A 14 5.74 5.12 -15.43
CA THR A 14 4.55 4.58 -16.10
C THR A 14 3.49 5.69 -16.19
N PRO A 15 2.96 6.02 -17.38
CA PRO A 15 1.94 7.05 -17.55
C PRO A 15 0.70 6.77 -16.70
N GLU A 16 0.08 7.82 -16.17
CA GLU A 16 -1.15 7.71 -15.38
C GLU A 16 -2.26 6.95 -16.12
N SER A 17 -2.40 7.18 -17.43
CA SER A 17 -3.39 6.51 -18.27
C SER A 17 -3.24 4.98 -18.29
N THR A 18 -2.00 4.49 -18.23
CA THR A 18 -1.68 3.05 -18.14
C THR A 18 -2.11 2.49 -16.78
N TRP A 19 -1.84 3.20 -15.69
CA TRP A 19 -2.30 2.81 -14.35
C TRP A 19 -3.82 2.75 -14.28
N GLN A 20 -4.50 3.79 -14.75
CA GLN A 20 -5.96 3.83 -14.77
C GLN A 20 -6.56 2.70 -15.62
N HIS A 21 -5.95 2.37 -16.76
CA HIS A 21 -6.38 1.24 -17.57
C HIS A 21 -6.24 -0.09 -16.82
N GLY A 22 -5.11 -0.32 -16.15
CA GLY A 22 -4.89 -1.48 -15.29
C GLY A 22 -5.97 -1.62 -14.22
N PHE A 23 -6.26 -0.54 -13.48
CA PHE A 23 -7.32 -0.57 -12.46
C PHE A 23 -8.72 -0.83 -13.01
N ARG A 24 -9.02 -0.35 -14.23
CA ARG A 24 -10.31 -0.63 -14.89
C ARG A 24 -10.43 -2.09 -15.34
N CYS A 25 -9.35 -2.66 -15.87
CA CYS A 25 -9.34 -4.04 -16.33
C CYS A 25 -9.27 -5.06 -15.18
N HIS A 26 -8.70 -4.66 -14.05
CA HIS A 26 -8.52 -5.49 -12.86
C HIS A 26 -9.17 -4.83 -11.63
N PRO A 27 -10.52 -4.73 -11.60
CA PRO A 27 -11.21 -4.14 -10.47
C PRO A 27 -10.92 -4.95 -9.21
N THR A 28 -10.51 -4.25 -8.15
CA THR A 28 -10.29 -4.85 -6.85
C THR A 28 -11.60 -4.82 -6.07
N PRO A 29 -11.98 -5.90 -5.36
CA PRO A 29 -13.21 -5.92 -4.57
C PRO A 29 -13.17 -4.83 -3.49
N VAL A 30 -14.29 -4.13 -3.32
CA VAL A 30 -14.47 -3.13 -2.26
C VAL A 30 -14.80 -3.87 -0.97
N ASN A 31 -13.80 -4.01 -0.10
CA ASN A 31 -13.93 -4.65 1.21
C ASN A 31 -13.74 -3.61 2.33
N ASN A 32 -14.46 -3.77 3.45
CA ASN A 32 -14.13 -2.97 4.64
C ASN A 32 -12.88 -3.55 5.31
N ALA A 33 -12.13 -2.71 6.03
CA ALA A 33 -10.97 -3.18 6.78
C ALA A 33 -11.33 -4.28 7.81
N ALA A 34 -12.54 -4.25 8.38
CA ALA A 34 -13.04 -5.29 9.27
C ALA A 34 -13.17 -6.66 8.57
N ASP A 35 -13.56 -6.68 7.30
CA ASP A 35 -13.75 -7.91 6.53
C ASP A 35 -12.41 -8.58 6.20
N LEU A 36 -11.34 -7.79 6.09
CA LEU A 36 -9.96 -8.26 5.89
C LEU A 36 -9.42 -9.01 7.12
N VAL A 37 -9.74 -8.55 8.34
CA VAL A 37 -9.20 -9.14 9.57
C VAL A 37 -10.05 -10.29 10.11
N ARG A 38 -11.36 -10.29 9.82
CA ARG A 38 -12.32 -11.27 10.36
C ARG A 38 -12.15 -11.36 11.89
N ASP A 39 -11.91 -12.56 12.42
CA ASP A 39 -11.70 -12.80 13.86
C ASP A 39 -10.25 -12.61 14.32
N SER A 40 -9.33 -12.24 13.42
CA SER A 40 -7.92 -12.06 13.74
C SER A 40 -7.70 -10.81 14.57
N ARG A 41 -6.86 -10.91 15.60
CA ARG A 41 -6.49 -9.77 16.46
C ARG A 41 -5.23 -9.04 16.02
N THR A 42 -4.59 -9.52 14.96
CA THR A 42 -3.29 -9.03 14.52
C THR A 42 -3.25 -9.01 13.00
N ILE A 43 -2.68 -7.95 12.45
CA ILE A 43 -2.38 -7.81 11.02
C ILE A 43 -0.86 -7.75 10.84
N HIS A 44 -0.37 -8.38 9.77
CA HIS A 44 1.02 -8.29 9.37
C HIS A 44 1.08 -7.59 8.02
N ILE A 45 1.89 -6.54 7.92
CA ILE A 45 2.12 -5.81 6.67
C ILE A 45 3.57 -6.06 6.29
N VAL A 46 3.78 -6.54 5.06
CA VAL A 46 5.09 -6.83 4.51
C VAL A 46 5.33 -5.85 3.36
N ALA A 47 6.35 -5.02 3.52
CA ALA A 47 6.68 -3.94 2.61
C ALA A 47 8.12 -4.12 2.08
N PRO A 48 8.37 -3.96 0.76
CA PRO A 48 9.70 -4.16 0.20
C PRO A 48 10.66 -2.99 0.48
N HIS A 49 10.14 -1.78 0.70
CA HIS A 49 10.92 -0.60 1.07
C HIS A 49 10.31 0.07 2.31
N PRO A 50 11.08 0.89 3.04
CA PRO A 50 10.52 1.79 4.05
C PRO A 50 9.39 2.65 3.45
N ASP A 51 8.37 2.95 4.25
CA ASP A 51 7.22 3.80 3.93
C ASP A 51 6.14 3.17 3.04
N ASP A 52 6.43 2.07 2.33
CA ASP A 52 5.44 1.37 1.48
C ASP A 52 4.23 0.88 2.30
N GLU A 53 4.41 0.54 3.58
CA GLU A 53 3.32 0.15 4.48
C GLU A 53 2.35 1.30 4.76
N ILE A 54 2.85 2.53 4.84
CA ILE A 54 2.02 3.71 5.05
C ILE A 54 1.35 4.12 3.73
N LEU A 55 2.13 4.17 2.64
CA LEU A 55 1.59 4.53 1.32
C LEU A 55 0.49 3.56 0.85
N GLY A 56 0.68 2.26 1.07
CA GLY A 56 -0.28 1.24 0.65
C GLY A 56 -1.39 0.95 1.65
N CYS A 57 -1.11 1.00 2.96
CA CYS A 57 -2.01 0.46 3.99
C CYS A 57 -2.41 1.44 5.10
N ALA A 58 -1.98 2.71 5.10
CA ALA A 58 -2.30 3.65 6.20
C ALA A 58 -3.80 3.78 6.49
N GLY A 59 -4.64 3.78 5.45
CA GLY A 59 -6.10 3.83 5.61
C GLY A 59 -6.65 2.62 6.35
N ILE A 60 -6.14 1.42 6.03
CA ILE A 60 -6.53 0.15 6.68
C ILE A 60 -6.00 0.12 8.12
N ILE A 61 -4.72 0.46 8.33
CA ILE A 61 -4.10 0.55 9.65
C ILE A 61 -4.93 1.48 10.54
N ARG A 62 -5.29 2.67 10.06
CA ARG A 62 -6.10 3.64 10.81
C ARG A 62 -7.49 3.12 11.15
N GLN A 63 -8.15 2.41 10.24
CA GLN A 63 -9.49 1.84 10.49
C GLN A 63 -9.45 0.71 11.53
N LEU A 64 -8.35 -0.04 11.58
CA LEU A 64 -8.17 -1.17 12.50
C LEU A 64 -7.53 -0.77 13.83
N ALA A 65 -6.84 0.37 13.88
CA ALA A 65 -6.31 0.97 15.09
C ALA A 65 -7.47 1.37 16.00
N ARG A 66 -7.90 0.45 16.86
CA ARG A 66 -8.80 0.79 17.96
C ARG A 66 -8.04 1.65 18.96
N PRO A 67 -8.58 2.78 19.42
CA PRO A 67 -8.11 3.37 20.66
C PRO A 67 -8.38 2.35 21.78
N GLY A 68 -7.34 2.05 22.55
CA GLY A 68 -7.47 1.36 23.84
C GLY A 68 -8.08 2.28 24.88
#